data_AF-A0AAQ3RJ77-F1
#
_entry.id   AF-A0AAQ3RJ77-F1
#
_cell.length_a   1.000
_cell.length_b   1.000
_cell.length_c   1.000
_cell.angle_alpha   90.00
_cell.angle_beta   90.00
_cell.angle_gamma   90.00
#
_symmetry.space_group_name_H-M   'P 1'
#
loop_
_entity.id
_entity.type
_entity.pdbx_description
1 polymer ?
#
loop_
_entity_poly.entity_id
_entity_poly.type
_entity_poly.pdbx_seq_one_letter_code
_entity_poly.pdbx_strand_id
1 'polypeptide(L)'
;MSPTTIPEIQRINLGMTTLNMKAMGINDLLSFDFMDPPSPQALISAMEQLYSLGALDEEGLLTKLGCSDEILTIIAMIQTGNIFYRPREKQAQADQKRAKFFQPEGDHLTLLAVYEAWKAKNFSGPSLRRAQDVRKQLLTIMDKYKLDVVSAGRNFTKVRKAITAGFFFHAARKDPQEGYRTLVENQPVYIHPSSALFQRQPDWSYIMSL
;
A
#
# COMPACT_ATOMS: atom_id res chain seq x y z
N MET A 1 -22.29 36.19 9.56
CA MET A 1 -21.07 35.39 9.31
C MET A 1 -21.48 33.94 9.37
N SER A 2 -21.24 33.17 8.31
CA SER A 2 -21.36 31.71 8.36
C SER A 2 -20.50 31.19 9.51
N PRO A 3 -20.93 30.20 10.31
CA PRO A 3 -20.07 29.63 11.34
C PRO A 3 -18.77 29.14 10.68
N THR A 4 -17.64 29.53 11.25
CA THR A 4 -16.32 29.06 10.82
C THR A 4 -16.32 27.54 10.89
N THR A 5 -16.20 26.90 9.73
CA THR A 5 -16.09 25.44 9.64
C THR A 5 -14.87 24.97 10.42
N ILE A 6 -15.06 23.98 11.30
CA ILE A 6 -13.99 23.33 12.08
C ILE A 6 -12.84 22.93 11.12
N PRO A 7 -11.56 23.14 11.44
CA PRO A 7 -10.44 22.70 10.60
C PRO A 7 -10.49 21.20 10.25
N GLU A 8 -10.01 20.81 9.05
CA GLU A 8 -10.02 19.41 8.60
C GLU A 8 -9.15 18.51 9.48
N ILE A 9 -8.01 19.02 9.96
CA ILE A 9 -7.08 18.31 10.86
C ILE A 9 -7.73 17.89 12.19
N GLN A 10 -8.81 18.56 12.59
CA GLN A 10 -9.58 18.21 13.79
C GLN A 10 -10.74 17.24 13.50
N ARG A 11 -10.98 16.88 12.24
CA ARG A 11 -12.12 16.07 11.78
C ARG A 11 -11.73 14.72 11.18
N ILE A 12 -10.46 14.48 10.89
CA ILE A 12 -9.98 13.29 10.16
C ILE A 12 -9.13 12.36 11.02
N ASN A 13 -9.00 11.09 10.60
CA ASN A 13 -7.99 10.20 11.16
C ASN A 13 -6.59 10.66 10.72
N LEU A 14 -5.70 10.85 11.70
CA LEU A 14 -4.39 11.47 11.50
C LEU A 14 -3.28 10.50 11.10
N GLY A 15 -3.55 9.21 10.87
CA GLY A 15 -2.48 8.22 10.65
C GLY A 15 -1.59 8.53 9.43
N MET A 16 -2.16 8.94 8.29
CA MET A 16 -1.36 9.34 7.12
C MET A 16 -0.58 10.63 7.40
N THR A 17 -1.22 11.61 8.03
CA THR A 17 -0.57 12.89 8.41
C THR A 17 0.58 12.66 9.38
N THR A 18 0.37 11.84 10.40
CA THR A 18 1.35 11.42 11.41
C THR A 18 2.53 10.71 10.75
N LEU A 19 2.26 9.77 9.84
CA LEU A 19 3.30 9.07 9.08
C LEU A 19 4.13 10.03 8.23
N ASN A 20 3.48 10.97 7.54
CA ASN A 20 4.16 11.97 6.71
C ASN A 20 5.00 12.94 7.54
N MET A 21 4.48 13.42 8.68
CA MET A 21 5.22 14.29 9.59
C MET A 21 6.47 13.59 10.16
N LYS A 22 6.32 12.33 10.58
CA LYS A 22 7.46 11.49 11.01
C LYS A 22 8.47 11.29 9.87
N ALA A 23 8.00 11.11 8.63
CA ALA A 23 8.87 10.99 7.46
C ALA A 23 9.63 12.29 7.12
N MET A 24 9.08 13.45 7.49
CA MET A 24 9.74 14.75 7.41
C MET A 24 10.73 15.00 8.56
N GLY A 25 10.85 14.07 9.51
CA GLY A 25 11.72 14.19 10.69
C GLY A 25 11.06 14.88 11.89
N ILE A 26 9.75 15.13 11.85
CA ILE A 26 9.02 15.71 12.98
C ILE A 26 8.67 14.59 13.96
N ASN A 27 9.51 14.42 14.97
CA ASN A 27 9.39 13.32 15.92
C ASN A 27 8.52 13.65 17.14
N ASP A 28 8.57 14.88 17.64
CA ASP A 28 7.70 15.34 18.74
C ASP A 28 6.43 15.99 18.17
N LEU A 29 5.41 15.17 17.96
CA LEU A 29 4.14 15.62 17.41
C LEU A 29 3.26 16.31 18.45
N LEU A 30 3.45 16.04 19.74
CA LEU A 30 2.65 16.65 20.80
C LEU A 30 3.09 18.09 21.08
N SER A 31 4.37 18.39 20.87
CA SER A 31 4.91 19.74 20.98
C SER A 31 4.97 20.51 19.65
N PHE A 32 4.48 19.93 18.55
CA PHE A 32 4.58 20.56 17.23
C PHE A 32 3.66 21.79 17.14
N ASP A 33 4.17 22.86 16.54
CA ASP A 33 3.48 24.16 16.41
C ASP A 33 2.43 24.13 15.29
N PHE A 34 1.32 23.43 15.53
CA PHE A 34 0.18 23.41 14.62
C PHE A 34 -0.56 24.74 14.66
N MET A 35 -0.92 25.27 13.49
CA MET A 35 -1.79 26.45 13.37
C MET A 35 -3.14 26.23 14.04
N ASP A 36 -3.72 25.04 13.85
CA ASP A 36 -4.90 24.54 14.56
C ASP A 36 -4.59 23.13 15.07
N PRO A 37 -4.23 22.94 16.36
CA PRO A 37 -3.79 21.66 16.84
C PRO A 37 -4.93 20.61 16.84
N PRO A 38 -4.66 19.37 16.40
CA PRO A 38 -5.56 18.26 16.63
C PRO A 38 -5.62 17.90 18.13
N SER A 39 -6.61 17.09 18.52
CA SER A 39 -6.66 16.60 19.90
C SER A 39 -5.47 15.66 20.18
N PRO A 40 -4.87 15.71 21.39
CA PRO A 40 -3.79 14.78 21.76
C PRO A 40 -4.20 13.32 21.60
N GLN A 41 -5.46 12.99 21.92
CA GLN A 41 -6.00 11.65 21.75
C GLN A 41 -5.99 11.18 20.29
N ALA A 42 -6.26 12.07 19.33
CA ALA A 42 -6.22 11.72 17.91
C ALA A 42 -4.78 11.44 17.44
N LEU A 43 -3.80 12.23 17.91
CA LEU A 43 -2.38 11.98 17.63
C LEU A 43 -1.90 10.67 18.25
N ILE A 44 -2.24 10.41 19.52
CA ILE A 44 -1.91 9.16 20.22
C ILE A 44 -2.52 7.97 19.48
N SER A 45 -3.81 8.03 19.14
CA SER A 45 -4.48 6.95 18.41
C SER A 45 -3.82 6.68 17.05
N ALA A 46 -3.38 7.73 16.35
CA ALA A 46 -2.65 7.59 15.09
C ALA A 46 -1.26 6.96 15.29
N MET A 47 -0.53 7.35 16.33
CA MET A 47 0.77 6.75 16.67
C MET A 47 0.64 5.29 17.10
N GLU A 48 -0.34 4.94 17.93
CA GLU A 48 -0.64 3.56 18.32
C GLU A 48 -1.01 2.69 17.11
N GLN A 49 -1.81 3.23 16.18
CA GLN A 49 -2.12 2.55 14.92
C GLN A 49 -0.84 2.28 14.12
N LEU A 50 -0.01 3.30 13.88
CA LEU A 50 1.24 3.14 13.13
C LEU A 50 2.23 2.19 13.83
N TYR A 51 2.29 2.18 15.15
CA TYR A 51 3.07 1.20 15.93
C TYR A 51 2.55 -0.22 15.74
N SER A 52 1.24 -0.44 15.86
CA SER A 52 0.62 -1.75 15.66
C SER A 52 0.83 -2.31 14.23
N LEU A 53 0.93 -1.42 13.25
CA LEU A 53 1.22 -1.75 11.84
C LEU A 53 2.72 -2.00 11.61
N GLY A 54 3.57 -1.72 12.60
CA GLY A 54 5.03 -1.81 12.52
C GLY A 54 5.66 -0.71 11.68
N ALA A 55 4.95 0.40 11.46
CA ALA A 55 5.48 1.59 10.79
C ALA A 55 6.33 2.44 11.75
N LEU A 56 6.01 2.40 13.05
CA LEU A 56 6.80 2.98 14.13
C LEU A 56 7.41 1.89 15.03
N ASP A 57 8.59 2.12 15.57
CA ASP A 57 9.19 1.31 16.65
C ASP A 57 8.68 1.77 18.04
N GLU A 58 9.19 1.14 19.10
CA GLU A 58 8.84 1.46 20.49
C GLU A 58 9.21 2.90 20.89
N GLU A 59 10.16 3.52 20.18
CA GLU A 59 10.60 4.90 20.37
C GLU A 59 9.74 5.89 19.55
N GLY A 60 8.79 5.38 18.76
CA GLY A 60 7.93 6.20 17.91
C GLY A 60 8.66 6.74 16.68
N LEU A 61 9.76 6.12 16.25
CA LEU A 61 10.52 6.44 15.05
C LEU A 61 10.11 5.53 13.89
N LEU A 62 10.27 6.00 12.65
CA LEU A 62 9.95 5.19 11.47
C LEU A 62 10.84 3.97 11.38
N THR A 63 10.21 2.79 11.29
CA THR A 63 10.96 1.54 11.15
C THR A 63 11.60 1.42 9.77
N LYS A 64 12.85 0.96 9.73
CA LYS A 64 13.48 0.53 8.49
C LYS A 64 13.03 -0.89 8.16
N LEU A 65 11.93 -1.03 7.41
CA LEU A 65 11.42 -2.35 6.99
C LEU A 65 12.36 -3.06 6.00
N GLY A 66 13.23 -2.32 5.30
CA GLY A 66 14.29 -2.88 4.44
C GLY A 66 13.76 -3.61 3.21
N CYS A 67 12.68 -3.10 2.61
CA CYS A 67 12.00 -3.65 1.43
C CYS A 67 11.69 -2.57 0.39
N SER A 68 12.46 -1.49 0.36
CA SER A 68 12.21 -0.35 -0.53
C SER A 68 12.31 -0.76 -2.00
N ASP A 69 13.16 -1.72 -2.35
CA ASP A 69 13.29 -2.20 -3.73
C ASP A 69 11.99 -2.81 -4.28
N GLU A 70 11.36 -3.72 -3.50
CA GLU A 70 10.10 -4.36 -3.88
C GLU A 70 8.94 -3.36 -3.88
N ILE A 71 8.89 -2.48 -2.87
CA ILE A 71 7.82 -1.48 -2.74
C ILE A 71 7.83 -0.50 -3.91
N LEU A 72 8.99 -0.03 -4.36
CA LEU A 72 9.12 0.82 -5.54
C LEU A 72 8.59 0.13 -6.80
N THR A 73 8.79 -1.18 -6.93
CA THR A 73 8.23 -1.95 -8.07
C THR A 73 6.71 -2.03 -7.97
N ILE A 74 6.19 -2.34 -6.80
CA ILE A 74 4.75 -2.46 -6.56
C ILE A 74 4.04 -1.13 -6.84
N ILE A 75 4.58 -0.01 -6.34
CA ILE A 75 4.04 1.33 -6.60
C ILE A 75 4.03 1.62 -8.09
N ALA A 76 5.13 1.34 -8.80
CA ALA A 76 5.20 1.56 -10.24
C ALA A 76 4.16 0.72 -11.01
N MET A 77 3.97 -0.54 -10.62
CA MET A 77 2.98 -1.43 -11.23
C MET A 77 1.54 -0.93 -10.99
N ILE A 78 1.21 -0.49 -9.76
CA ILE A 78 -0.10 0.09 -9.43
C ILE A 78 -0.35 1.35 -10.27
N GLN A 79 0.62 2.26 -10.35
CA GLN A 79 0.48 3.52 -11.07
C GLN A 79 0.29 3.35 -12.59
N THR A 80 0.72 2.22 -13.16
CA THR A 80 0.47 1.92 -14.57
C THR A 80 -0.92 1.40 -14.91
N GLY A 81 -1.76 1.10 -13.91
CA GLY A 81 -3.10 0.57 -14.10
C GLY A 81 -3.10 -0.89 -14.52
N ASN A 82 -4.16 -1.34 -15.23
CA ASN A 82 -4.35 -2.75 -15.52
C ASN A 82 -3.34 -3.28 -16.56
N ILE A 83 -2.42 -4.12 -16.08
CA ILE A 83 -1.34 -4.73 -16.88
C ILE A 83 -1.83 -5.98 -17.63
N PHE A 84 -2.92 -6.60 -17.16
CA PHE A 84 -3.42 -7.84 -17.70
C PHE A 84 -4.37 -7.58 -18.86
N TYR A 85 -3.84 -7.64 -20.09
CA TYR A 85 -4.65 -7.62 -21.30
C TYR A 85 -5.45 -8.92 -21.44
N ARG A 86 -6.78 -8.81 -21.46
CA ARG A 86 -7.73 -9.94 -21.49
C ARG A 86 -8.67 -9.84 -22.70
N PRO A 87 -8.23 -10.23 -23.92
CA PRO A 87 -9.07 -10.18 -25.12
C PRO A 87 -10.20 -11.21 -25.04
N ARG A 88 -11.41 -10.83 -25.49
CA ARG A 88 -12.63 -11.67 -25.38
C ARG A 88 -12.47 -13.07 -25.98
N GLU A 89 -11.74 -13.18 -27.07
CA GLU A 89 -11.52 -14.45 -27.80
C GLU A 89 -10.55 -15.41 -27.09
N LYS A 90 -9.65 -14.88 -26.25
CA LYS A 90 -8.57 -15.67 -25.61
C LYS A 90 -8.56 -15.51 -24.09
N GLN A 91 -9.73 -15.29 -23.49
CA GLN A 91 -9.88 -15.08 -22.05
C GLN A 91 -9.27 -16.23 -21.25
N ALA A 92 -9.61 -17.49 -21.57
CA ALA A 92 -9.09 -18.65 -20.87
C ALA A 92 -7.56 -18.76 -20.91
N GLN A 93 -6.94 -18.44 -22.05
CA GLN A 93 -5.48 -18.47 -22.19
C GLN A 93 -4.81 -17.31 -21.42
N ALA A 94 -5.41 -16.12 -21.43
CA ALA A 94 -4.93 -14.97 -20.67
C ALA A 94 -5.01 -15.24 -19.16
N ASP A 95 -6.14 -15.79 -18.70
CA ASP A 95 -6.38 -16.15 -17.30
C ASP A 95 -5.41 -17.25 -16.86
N GLN A 96 -5.15 -18.26 -17.70
CA GLN A 96 -4.15 -19.31 -17.41
C GLN A 96 -2.72 -18.76 -17.31
N LYS A 97 -2.35 -17.77 -18.14
CA LYS A 97 -1.03 -17.11 -18.05
C LYS A 97 -0.93 -16.27 -16.78
N ARG A 98 -2.00 -15.54 -16.43
CA ARG A 98 -2.07 -14.72 -15.21
C ARG A 98 -1.98 -15.58 -13.95
N ALA A 99 -2.68 -16.70 -13.91
CA ALA A 99 -2.70 -17.62 -12.78
C ALA A 99 -1.30 -18.16 -12.40
N LYS A 100 -0.36 -18.24 -13.36
CA LYS A 100 1.03 -18.66 -13.10
C LYS A 100 1.82 -17.70 -12.21
N PHE A 101 1.38 -16.45 -12.10
CA PHE A 101 2.05 -15.43 -11.29
C PHE A 101 1.39 -15.21 -9.93
N PHE A 102 0.24 -15.85 -9.69
CA PHE A 102 -0.50 -15.68 -8.44
C PHE A 102 0.37 -16.06 -7.25
N GLN A 103 0.56 -15.08 -6.38
CA GLN A 103 1.20 -15.26 -5.08
C GLN A 103 0.12 -15.44 -4.01
N PRO A 104 0.20 -16.50 -3.18
CA PRO A 104 -0.78 -16.72 -2.12
C PRO A 104 -0.77 -15.62 -1.06
N GLU A 105 0.32 -14.86 -0.96
CA GLU A 105 0.48 -13.74 -0.05
C GLU A 105 -0.28 -12.47 -0.47
N GLY A 106 -0.69 -12.36 -1.75
CA GLY A 106 -1.57 -11.28 -2.22
C GLY A 106 -1.28 -10.74 -3.63
N ASP A 107 -2.18 -9.87 -4.10
CA ASP A 107 -2.10 -9.31 -5.46
C ASP A 107 -0.91 -8.37 -5.66
N HIS A 108 -0.49 -7.62 -4.63
CA HIS A 108 0.72 -6.79 -4.71
C HIS A 108 1.98 -7.60 -4.99
N LEU A 109 2.11 -8.77 -4.37
CA LEU A 109 3.22 -9.68 -4.60
C LEU A 109 3.08 -10.40 -5.94
N THR A 110 1.85 -10.61 -6.40
CA THR A 110 1.58 -11.05 -7.78
C THR A 110 2.09 -10.02 -8.79
N LEU A 111 1.86 -8.72 -8.58
CA LEU A 111 2.40 -7.65 -9.43
C LEU A 111 3.93 -7.64 -9.43
N LEU A 112 4.55 -7.80 -8.26
CA LEU A 112 6.00 -7.92 -8.14
C LEU A 112 6.53 -9.10 -8.98
N ALA A 113 5.94 -10.29 -8.83
CA ALA A 113 6.32 -11.49 -9.57
C ALA A 113 6.17 -11.30 -11.10
N VAL A 114 5.11 -10.61 -11.54
CA VAL A 114 4.91 -10.28 -12.97
C VAL A 114 6.03 -9.37 -13.47
N TYR A 115 6.39 -8.33 -12.73
CA TYR A 115 7.45 -7.40 -13.13
C TYR A 115 8.82 -8.07 -13.20
N GLU A 116 9.15 -8.90 -12.21
CA GLU A 116 10.42 -9.65 -12.18
C GLU A 116 10.53 -10.64 -13.34
N ALA A 117 9.45 -11.39 -13.61
CA ALA A 117 9.42 -12.32 -14.73
C ALA A 117 9.52 -11.61 -16.09
N TRP A 118 8.90 -10.42 -16.21
CA TRP A 118 9.03 -9.56 -17.38
C TRP A 118 10.47 -9.07 -17.58
N LYS A 119 11.09 -8.58 -16.51
CA LYS A 119 12.49 -8.09 -16.50
C LYS A 119 13.46 -9.21 -16.87
N ALA A 120 13.27 -10.42 -16.34
CA ALA A 120 14.13 -11.58 -16.60
C ALA A 120 14.04 -12.09 -18.05
N LYS A 121 12.84 -12.04 -18.64
CA LYS A 121 12.58 -12.56 -20.00
C LYS A 121 12.66 -11.50 -21.10
N ASN A 122 12.96 -10.26 -20.73
CA ASN A 122 13.08 -9.10 -21.62
C ASN A 122 11.89 -8.95 -22.59
N PHE A 123 10.67 -9.23 -22.11
CA PHE A 123 9.47 -9.17 -22.93
C PHE A 123 9.14 -7.72 -23.33
N SER A 124 8.54 -7.52 -24.50
CA SER A 124 8.04 -6.19 -24.90
C SER A 124 6.55 -6.05 -24.55
N GLY A 125 6.22 -5.15 -23.62
CA GLY A 125 4.84 -4.79 -23.28
C GLY A 125 4.73 -3.30 -22.97
N PRO A 126 3.85 -2.51 -23.62
CA PRO A 126 3.75 -1.07 -23.41
C PRO A 126 3.51 -0.68 -21.94
N SER A 127 2.62 -1.39 -21.24
CA SER A 127 2.30 -1.13 -19.83
C SER A 127 3.48 -1.40 -18.90
N LEU A 128 4.26 -2.47 -19.16
CA LEU A 128 5.42 -2.82 -18.34
C LEU A 128 6.63 -1.92 -18.60
N ARG A 129 6.78 -1.41 -19.83
CA ARG A 129 7.74 -0.33 -20.13
C ARG A 129 7.39 0.95 -19.38
N ARG A 130 6.11 1.35 -19.37
CA ARG A 130 5.66 2.48 -18.55
C ARG A 130 5.97 2.26 -17.06
N ALA A 131 5.79 1.03 -16.56
CA ALA A 131 6.09 0.71 -15.17
C ALA A 131 7.59 0.82 -14.88
N GLN A 132 8.43 0.39 -15.82
CA GLN A 132 9.87 0.57 -15.74
C GLN A 132 10.26 2.05 -15.70
N ASP A 133 9.63 2.91 -16.51
CA ASP A 133 9.93 4.35 -16.53
C ASP A 133 9.49 5.05 -15.24
N VAL A 134 8.30 4.73 -14.73
CA VAL A 134 7.84 5.20 -13.41
C VAL A 134 8.82 4.76 -12.32
N ARG A 135 9.22 3.47 -12.32
CA ARG A 135 10.18 2.97 -11.33
C ARG A 135 11.52 3.70 -11.40
N LYS A 136 12.04 4.01 -12.60
CA LYS A 136 13.26 4.82 -12.75
C LYS A 136 13.12 6.20 -12.13
N GLN A 137 11.98 6.87 -12.36
CA GLN A 137 11.72 8.18 -11.73
C GLN A 137 11.72 8.08 -10.21
N LEU A 138 11.10 7.04 -9.64
CA LEU A 138 11.13 6.82 -8.20
C LEU A 138 12.55 6.56 -7.67
N LEU A 139 13.36 5.79 -8.40
CA LEU A 139 14.78 5.59 -8.05
C LEU A 139 15.58 6.89 -8.08
N THR A 140 15.35 7.78 -9.05
CA THR A 140 15.97 9.12 -9.07
C THR A 140 15.57 9.95 -7.86
N ILE A 141 14.31 9.86 -7.42
CA ILE A 141 13.84 10.54 -6.21
C ILE A 141 14.53 9.97 -4.97
N MET A 142 14.64 8.65 -4.85
CA MET A 142 15.33 7.98 -3.74
C MET A 142 16.78 8.46 -3.62
N ASP A 143 17.51 8.49 -4.75
CA ASP A 143 18.89 8.96 -4.81
C ASP A 143 19.01 10.44 -4.40
N LYS A 144 18.13 11.29 -4.93
CA LYS A 144 18.08 12.73 -4.58
C LYS A 144 17.93 12.98 -3.08
N TYR A 145 17.11 12.17 -2.40
CA TYR A 145 16.88 12.28 -0.96
C TYR A 145 17.79 11.37 -0.12
N LYS A 146 18.79 10.72 -0.73
CA LYS A 146 19.73 9.80 -0.06
C LYS A 146 19.02 8.68 0.71
N LEU A 147 17.94 8.16 0.14
CA LEU A 147 17.19 7.05 0.70
C LEU A 147 17.74 5.73 0.16
N ASP A 148 18.17 4.85 1.05
CA ASP A 148 18.72 3.57 0.68
C ASP A 148 17.67 2.67 0.00
N VAL A 149 18.05 2.10 -1.15
CA VAL A 149 17.27 1.08 -1.84
C VAL A 149 17.75 -0.30 -1.37
N VAL A 150 16.91 -0.97 -0.57
CA VAL A 150 17.21 -2.24 0.07
C VAL A 150 16.13 -3.25 -0.31
N SER A 151 16.56 -4.44 -0.72
CA SER A 151 15.67 -5.56 -1.03
C SER A 151 15.43 -6.42 0.22
N ALA A 152 14.17 -6.80 0.43
CA ALA A 152 13.81 -7.79 1.44
C ALA A 152 13.98 -9.24 0.94
N GLY A 153 14.34 -9.42 -0.32
CA GLY A 153 14.48 -10.73 -0.96
C GLY A 153 13.19 -11.52 -0.86
N ARG A 154 13.25 -12.73 -0.28
CA ARG A 154 12.07 -13.60 -0.09
C ARG A 154 11.27 -13.31 1.19
N ASN A 155 11.62 -12.28 1.95
CA ASN A 155 10.88 -11.93 3.16
C ASN A 155 9.64 -11.08 2.83
N PHE A 156 8.59 -11.75 2.34
CA PHE A 156 7.32 -11.11 2.00
C PHE A 156 6.55 -10.56 3.21
N THR A 157 6.93 -10.93 4.43
CA THR A 157 6.34 -10.32 5.63
C THR A 157 6.74 -8.85 5.76
N LYS A 158 7.99 -8.49 5.44
CA LYS A 158 8.43 -7.09 5.43
C LYS A 158 7.68 -6.27 4.39
N VAL A 159 7.55 -6.81 3.18
CA VAL A 159 6.81 -6.16 2.07
C VAL A 159 5.35 -5.96 2.43
N ARG A 160 4.69 -6.99 2.99
CA ARG A 160 3.29 -6.88 3.44
C ARG A 160 3.13 -5.84 4.55
N LYS A 161 4.01 -5.83 5.57
CA LYS A 161 3.99 -4.80 6.63
C LYS A 161 4.11 -3.39 6.05
N ALA A 162 5.00 -3.17 5.08
CA ALA A 162 5.17 -1.87 4.44
C ALA A 162 3.92 -1.42 3.66
N ILE A 163 3.30 -2.34 2.90
CA ILE A 163 2.05 -2.04 2.18
C ILE A 163 0.93 -1.76 3.17
N THR A 164 0.79 -2.59 4.19
CA THR A 164 -0.18 -2.43 5.26
C THR A 164 -0.03 -1.07 5.94
N ALA A 165 1.19 -0.65 6.27
CA ALA A 165 1.46 0.66 6.87
C ALA A 165 1.02 1.83 5.98
N GLY A 166 1.21 1.73 4.65
CA GLY A 166 0.81 2.78 3.72
C GLY A 166 -0.68 2.77 3.33
N PHE A 167 -1.33 1.61 3.36
CA PHE A 167 -2.71 1.43 2.86
C PHE A 167 -3.68 0.93 3.93
N PHE A 168 -3.39 1.09 5.22
CA PHE A 168 -4.27 0.59 6.29
C PHE A 168 -5.67 1.21 6.26
N PHE A 169 -5.82 2.42 5.73
CA PHE A 169 -7.13 3.05 5.53
C PHE A 169 -8.04 2.25 4.59
N HIS A 170 -7.45 1.47 3.69
CA HIS A 170 -8.15 0.60 2.75
C HIS A 170 -8.20 -0.86 3.23
N ALA A 171 -7.89 -1.11 4.50
CA ALA A 171 -8.02 -2.42 5.10
C ALA A 171 -9.50 -2.82 5.24
N ALA A 172 -9.78 -4.11 5.05
CA ALA A 172 -11.08 -4.72 5.26
C ALA A 172 -10.96 -6.03 6.03
N ARG A 173 -11.92 -6.28 6.91
CA ARG A 173 -12.06 -7.53 7.65
C ARG A 173 -13.23 -8.34 7.11
N LYS A 174 -13.12 -9.65 7.17
CA LYS A 174 -14.20 -10.55 6.82
C LYS A 174 -15.36 -10.36 7.80
N ASP A 175 -16.54 -10.15 7.25
CA ASP A 175 -17.79 -10.06 7.99
C ASP A 175 -18.48 -11.44 7.96
N PRO A 176 -18.97 -11.95 9.11
CA PRO A 176 -19.62 -13.26 9.17
C PRO A 176 -20.88 -13.39 8.29
N GLN A 177 -21.52 -12.28 7.92
CA GLN A 177 -22.79 -12.25 7.19
C GLN A 177 -22.66 -11.64 5.78
N GLU A 178 -21.88 -10.56 5.61
CA GLU A 178 -21.87 -9.75 4.38
C GLU A 178 -20.55 -9.77 3.59
N GLY A 179 -19.69 -10.77 3.81
CA GLY A 179 -18.43 -10.90 3.06
C GLY A 179 -17.29 -10.12 3.72
N TYR A 180 -17.09 -8.84 3.39
CA TYR A 180 -16.06 -7.99 4.03
C TYR A 180 -16.58 -6.59 4.35
N ARG A 181 -15.99 -5.96 5.37
CA ARG A 181 -16.21 -4.55 5.71
C ARG A 181 -14.90 -3.79 5.86
N THR A 182 -14.85 -2.56 5.36
CA THR A 182 -13.70 -1.67 5.54
C THR A 182 -13.52 -1.31 7.03
N LEU A 183 -12.27 -1.19 7.49
CA LEU A 183 -11.99 -0.91 8.90
C LEU A 183 -12.31 0.52 9.32
N VAL A 184 -12.20 1.47 8.38
CA VAL A 184 -12.37 2.90 8.66
C VAL A 184 -13.83 3.33 8.51
N GLU A 185 -14.46 2.96 7.39
CA GLU A 185 -15.80 3.44 7.05
C GLU A 185 -16.91 2.40 7.31
N ASN A 186 -16.54 1.19 7.71
CA ASN A 186 -17.46 0.06 7.93
C ASN A 186 -18.34 -0.27 6.70
N GLN A 187 -17.85 0.06 5.50
CA GLN A 187 -18.57 -0.13 4.24
C GLN A 187 -18.47 -1.58 3.77
N PRO A 188 -19.56 -2.19 3.28
CA PRO A 188 -19.54 -3.53 2.73
C PRO A 188 -18.79 -3.56 1.39
N VAL A 189 -17.88 -4.52 1.26
CA VAL A 189 -16.94 -4.65 0.14
C VAL A 189 -16.70 -6.12 -0.18
N TYR A 190 -16.29 -6.42 -1.42
CA TYR A 190 -16.08 -7.80 -1.89
C TYR A 190 -14.76 -7.92 -2.61
N ILE A 191 -14.12 -9.08 -2.48
CA ILE A 191 -12.92 -9.40 -3.26
C ILE A 191 -13.34 -9.55 -4.74
N HIS A 192 -12.69 -8.81 -5.62
CA HIS A 192 -12.99 -8.87 -7.04
C HIS A 192 -12.56 -10.24 -7.64
N PRO A 193 -13.33 -10.82 -8.58
CA PRO A 193 -13.03 -12.15 -9.16
C PRO A 193 -11.67 -12.27 -9.84
N SER A 194 -11.04 -11.15 -10.21
CA SER A 194 -9.71 -11.13 -10.81
C SER A 194 -8.56 -11.28 -9.80
N SER A 195 -8.85 -11.13 -8.51
CA SER A 195 -7.85 -11.23 -7.44
C SER A 195 -7.36 -12.66 -7.26
N ALA A 196 -6.06 -12.81 -6.99
CA ALA A 196 -5.48 -14.08 -6.57
C ALA A 196 -6.09 -14.60 -5.24
N LEU A 197 -6.70 -13.71 -4.45
CA LEU A 197 -7.31 -14.04 -3.16
C LEU A 197 -8.79 -14.45 -3.26
N PHE A 198 -9.42 -14.35 -4.44
CA PHE A 198 -10.86 -14.56 -4.62
C PHE A 198 -11.33 -15.93 -4.11
N GLN A 199 -10.58 -17.00 -4.40
CA GLN A 199 -10.92 -18.35 -3.97
C GLN A 199 -10.54 -18.63 -2.51
N ARG A 200 -9.59 -17.89 -1.95
CA ARG A 200 -9.01 -18.17 -0.62
C ARG A 200 -9.81 -17.51 0.51
N GLN A 201 -10.44 -16.37 0.24
CA GLN A 201 -11.27 -15.61 1.18
C GLN A 201 -10.67 -15.48 2.61
N PRO A 202 -9.48 -14.85 2.74
CA PRO A 202 -8.78 -14.71 4.03
C PRO A 202 -9.56 -13.85 5.03
N ASP A 203 -9.33 -14.02 6.33
CA ASP A 203 -10.06 -13.24 7.36
C ASP A 203 -9.74 -11.73 7.31
N TRP A 204 -8.57 -11.37 6.77
CA TRP A 204 -8.12 -9.98 6.61
C TRP A 204 -7.63 -9.75 5.18
N SER A 205 -8.03 -8.63 4.59
CA SER A 205 -7.56 -8.21 3.26
C SER A 205 -7.39 -6.69 3.20
N TYR A 206 -6.38 -6.21 2.48
CA TYR A 206 -6.30 -4.78 2.11
C TYR A 206 -6.89 -4.65 0.72
N ILE A 207 -7.98 -3.91 0.60
CA ILE A 207 -8.70 -3.76 -0.66
C ILE A 207 -8.13 -2.54 -1.37
N MET A 208 -7.18 -2.76 -2.25
CA MET A 208 -6.97 -1.84 -3.35
C MET A 208 -7.85 -2.32 -4.50
N SER A 209 -8.71 -1.44 -5.00
CA SER A 209 -9.31 -1.59 -6.33
C SER A 209 -8.18 -1.71 -7.35
N LEU A 210 -7.85 -2.92 -7.79
CA LEU A 210 -7.04 -3.17 -8.99
C LEU A 210 -7.95 -3.43 -10.20
#